data_AF-A0A7V5PHK2-F1
#
_entry.id   AF-A0A7V5PHK2-F1
#
_cell.length_a   1.000
_cell.length_b   1.000
_cell.length_c   1.000
_cell.angle_alpha   90.00
_cell.angle_beta   90.00
_cell.angle_gamma   90.00
#
_symmetry.space_group_name_H-M   'P 1'
#
loop_
_entity.id
_entity.type
_entity.pdbx_description
1 polymer ?
#
loop_
_entity_poly.entity_id
_entity_poly.type
_entity_poly.pdbx_seq_one_letter_code
_entity_poly.pdbx_strand_id
1 'polypeptide(L)'
;MLAALLDLLSDWRLPVAVVGYGLGTLLLAGLLRLADHYLQVAPLSHWIFENLLVPALQALFLLLFLVLLLRSLYGLGEAPAWSSLFDAPGRLSSLVNWLVVLSVLAAMVPAIGRRLEWVIPVQGILMLAMLFHRLAQAQGVTAYRLWPGWAEALEIVVLTFLGVWLARRLTGLADLVLHDRWRIADGARLSGPLLTVLFQLPALAVYGHALTRQLSA
;
A
#
# COMPACT_ATOMS: atom_id res chain seq x y z
N MET A 1 18.33 -4.09 10.26
CA MET A 1 17.57 -3.94 8.99
C MET A 1 17.80 -5.11 8.03
N LEU A 2 19.03 -5.42 7.61
CA LEU A 2 19.29 -6.48 6.62
C LEU A 2 18.72 -7.85 7.03
N ALA A 3 18.89 -8.23 8.31
CA ALA A 3 18.30 -9.46 8.85
C ALA A 3 16.76 -9.48 8.75
N ALA A 4 16.08 -8.41 9.15
CA ALA A 4 14.62 -8.30 9.04
C ALA A 4 14.12 -8.36 7.59
N LEU A 5 14.88 -7.81 6.63
CA LEU A 5 14.56 -7.94 5.20
C LEU A 5 14.76 -9.37 4.71
N LEU A 6 15.81 -10.06 5.17
CA LEU A 6 16.04 -11.47 4.83
C LEU A 6 14.97 -12.39 5.43
N ASP A 7 14.56 -12.13 6.68
CA ASP A 7 13.46 -12.84 7.34
C ASP A 7 12.14 -12.62 6.59
N LEU A 8 11.87 -11.39 6.15
CA LEU A 8 10.71 -11.07 5.33
C LEU A 8 10.73 -11.81 3.99
N LEU A 9 11.89 -11.86 3.32
CA LEU A 9 12.06 -12.57 2.04
C LEU A 9 11.89 -14.09 2.20
N SER A 10 12.18 -14.62 3.38
CA SER A 10 12.00 -16.03 3.71
C SER A 10 10.56 -16.38 4.15
N ASP A 11 9.72 -15.40 4.45
CA ASP A 11 8.35 -15.66 4.91
C ASP A 11 7.44 -16.07 3.74
N TRP A 12 6.80 -17.24 3.85
CA TRP A 12 5.85 -17.77 2.86
C TRP A 12 4.64 -16.86 2.63
N ARG A 13 4.32 -15.97 3.58
CA ARG A 13 3.23 -15.00 3.45
C ARG A 13 3.57 -13.90 2.46
N LEU A 14 4.85 -13.60 2.26
CA LEU A 14 5.29 -12.60 1.29
C LEU A 14 4.83 -12.95 -0.13
N PRO A 15 5.17 -14.13 -0.71
CA PRO A 15 4.69 -14.46 -2.06
C PRO A 15 3.17 -14.52 -2.12
N VAL A 16 2.47 -14.99 -1.09
CA VAL A 16 1.00 -14.99 -1.06
C VAL A 16 0.43 -13.57 -1.09
N ALA A 17 0.98 -12.65 -0.29
CA ALA A 17 0.56 -11.26 -0.28
C ALA A 17 0.85 -10.57 -1.61
N VAL A 18 2.03 -10.82 -2.20
CA VAL A 18 2.44 -10.28 -3.51
C VAL A 18 1.53 -10.80 -4.62
N VAL A 19 1.25 -12.10 -4.66
CA VAL A 19 0.32 -12.70 -5.63
C VAL A 19 -1.09 -12.16 -5.43
N GLY A 20 -1.58 -12.09 -4.19
CA GLY A 20 -2.90 -11.54 -3.88
C GLY A 20 -3.05 -10.08 -4.30
N TYR A 21 -2.04 -9.24 -4.01
CA TYR A 21 -2.01 -7.84 -4.45
C TYR A 21 -1.95 -7.76 -5.98
N GLY A 22 -1.10 -8.56 -6.62
CA GLY A 22 -1.01 -8.66 -8.08
C GLY A 22 -2.34 -9.01 -8.72
N LEU A 23 -3.02 -10.05 -8.23
CA LEU A 23 -4.36 -10.44 -8.70
C LEU A 23 -5.39 -9.33 -8.48
N GLY A 24 -5.34 -8.63 -7.34
CA GLY A 24 -6.19 -7.46 -7.07
C GLY A 24 -5.96 -6.33 -8.08
N THR A 25 -4.70 -6.03 -8.40
CA THR A 25 -4.37 -5.01 -9.42
C THR A 25 -4.79 -5.44 -10.84
N LEU A 26 -4.68 -6.73 -11.18
CA LEU A 26 -5.18 -7.27 -12.45
C LEU A 26 -6.71 -7.16 -12.55
N LEU A 27 -7.42 -7.52 -11.48
CA LEU A 27 -8.87 -7.38 -11.40
C LEU A 27 -9.28 -5.91 -11.58
N LEU A 28 -8.59 -4.99 -10.90
CA LEU A 28 -8.84 -3.56 -11.01
C LEU A 28 -8.62 -3.04 -12.43
N ALA A 29 -7.56 -3.48 -13.10
CA ALA A 29 -7.31 -3.12 -14.48
C ALA A 29 -8.36 -3.68 -15.44
N GLY A 30 -8.85 -4.90 -15.19
CA GLY A 30 -9.98 -5.46 -15.91
C GLY A 30 -11.26 -4.64 -15.72
N LEU A 31 -11.55 -4.24 -14.48
CA LEU A 31 -12.67 -3.36 -14.15
C LEU A 31 -12.55 -1.98 -14.82
N LEU A 32 -11.35 -1.40 -14.85
CA LEU A 32 -11.06 -0.15 -15.56
C LEU A 32 -11.37 -0.28 -17.05
N ARG A 33 -10.90 -1.33 -17.72
CA ARG A 33 -11.20 -1.55 -19.14
C ARG A 33 -12.70 -1.72 -19.41
N LEU A 34 -13.39 -2.41 -18.52
CA LEU A 34 -14.84 -2.60 -18.62
C LEU A 34 -15.58 -1.27 -18.37
N ALA A 35 -15.16 -0.51 -17.37
CA ALA A 35 -15.68 0.82 -17.07
C ALA A 35 -15.45 1.79 -18.24
N ASP A 36 -14.27 1.77 -18.86
CA ASP A 36 -13.97 2.57 -20.06
C ASP A 36 -14.85 2.20 -21.24
N HIS A 37 -15.40 1.00 -21.31
CA HIS A 37 -16.34 0.61 -22.36
C HIS A 37 -17.76 1.11 -22.07
N TYR A 38 -18.22 1.05 -20.82
CA TYR A 38 -19.60 1.36 -20.44
C TYR A 38 -19.83 2.81 -19.97
N LEU A 39 -18.82 3.48 -19.43
CA LEU A 39 -18.94 4.81 -18.81
C LEU A 39 -18.59 5.96 -19.77
N GLN A 40 -18.28 5.70 -21.04
CA GLN A 40 -17.96 6.75 -22.02
C GLN A 40 -19.09 7.78 -22.20
N VAL A 41 -20.32 7.41 -21.83
CA VAL A 41 -21.52 8.24 -22.04
C VAL A 41 -21.67 9.32 -20.96
N ALA A 42 -21.02 9.19 -19.80
CA ALA A 42 -21.18 10.12 -18.67
C ALA A 42 -19.83 10.56 -18.07
N PRO A 43 -19.36 11.80 -18.37
CA PRO A 43 -18.04 12.26 -17.94
C PRO A 43 -17.88 12.32 -16.41
N LEU A 44 -18.97 12.62 -15.69
CA LEU A 44 -18.96 12.60 -14.21
C LEU A 44 -18.75 11.17 -13.67
N SER A 45 -19.43 10.17 -14.25
CA SER A 45 -19.31 8.78 -13.82
C SER A 45 -17.91 8.23 -14.07
N HIS A 46 -17.32 8.54 -15.22
CA HIS A 46 -15.95 8.20 -15.53
C HIS A 46 -14.97 8.87 -14.55
N TRP A 47 -15.15 10.18 -14.29
CA TRP A 47 -14.32 10.90 -13.32
C TRP A 47 -14.41 10.29 -11.91
N ILE A 48 -15.61 9.99 -11.40
CA ILE A 48 -15.80 9.36 -10.10
C ILE A 48 -15.11 7.99 -10.08
N PHE A 49 -15.27 7.18 -11.13
CA PHE A 49 -14.67 5.86 -11.18
C PHE A 49 -13.14 5.93 -11.09
N GLU A 50 -12.51 6.78 -11.92
CA GLU A 50 -11.05 6.90 -11.99
C GLU A 50 -10.43 7.57 -10.76
N ASN A 51 -11.09 8.60 -10.20
CA ASN A 51 -10.49 9.46 -9.19
C ASN A 51 -10.92 9.11 -7.76
N LEU A 52 -12.04 8.40 -7.59
CA LEU A 52 -12.53 7.97 -6.29
C LEU A 52 -12.43 6.45 -6.12
N LEU A 53 -13.11 5.69 -6.99
CA LEU A 53 -13.30 4.25 -6.77
C LEU A 53 -12.00 3.47 -6.97
N VAL A 54 -11.25 3.76 -8.03
CA VAL A 54 -10.00 3.07 -8.35
C VAL A 54 -8.94 3.28 -7.27
N PRO A 55 -8.62 4.53 -6.84
CA PRO A 55 -7.75 4.78 -5.71
C PRO A 55 -8.22 4.13 -4.40
N ALA A 56 -9.53 4.15 -4.11
CA ALA A 56 -10.07 3.50 -2.91
C ALA A 56 -9.86 1.97 -2.93
N LEU A 57 -10.06 1.32 -4.08
CA LEU A 57 -9.79 -0.10 -4.26
C LEU A 57 -8.30 -0.41 -4.15
N GLN A 58 -7.41 0.43 -4.70
CA GLN A 58 -5.96 0.27 -4.54
C GLN A 58 -5.54 0.39 -3.08
N ALA A 59 -6.06 1.37 -2.36
CA ALA A 59 -5.82 1.54 -0.95
C ALA A 59 -6.34 0.34 -0.14
N LEU A 60 -7.49 -0.24 -0.51
CA LEU A 60 -8.02 -1.45 0.09
C LEU A 60 -7.11 -2.67 -0.17
N PHE A 61 -6.61 -2.85 -1.40
CA PHE A 61 -5.66 -3.92 -1.69
C PHE A 61 -4.34 -3.74 -0.97
N LEU A 62 -3.86 -2.49 -0.85
CA LEU A 62 -2.69 -2.16 -0.04
C LEU A 62 -2.94 -2.48 1.43
N LEU A 63 -4.16 -2.25 1.94
CA LEU A 63 -4.52 -2.59 3.33
C LEU A 63 -4.44 -4.08 3.54
N LEU A 64 -5.09 -4.85 2.67
CA LEU A 64 -5.08 -6.31 2.73
C LEU A 64 -3.64 -6.83 2.67
N PHE A 65 -2.83 -6.30 1.78
CA PHE A 65 -1.42 -6.61 1.66
C PHE A 65 -0.64 -6.34 2.96
N LEU A 66 -0.79 -5.14 3.53
CA LEU A 66 -0.15 -4.76 4.79
C LEU A 66 -0.63 -5.59 5.98
N VAL A 67 -1.91 -5.93 6.04
CA VAL A 67 -2.49 -6.77 7.09
C VAL A 67 -1.94 -8.20 7.01
N LEU A 68 -1.82 -8.77 5.80
CA LEU A 68 -1.22 -10.09 5.59
C LEU A 68 0.25 -10.13 6.02
N LEU A 69 0.96 -9.03 5.78
CA LEU A 69 2.36 -8.88 6.15
C LEU A 69 2.58 -8.33 7.57
N LEU A 70 1.54 -7.98 8.30
CA LEU A 70 1.67 -7.32 9.60
C LEU A 70 2.50 -8.14 10.59
N ARG A 71 2.27 -9.47 10.63
CA ARG A 71 3.01 -10.36 11.53
C ARG A 71 4.46 -10.53 11.11
N SER A 72 4.71 -10.61 9.80
CA SER A 72 6.02 -10.90 9.22
C SER A 72 6.94 -9.67 9.20
N LEU A 73 6.40 -8.52 8.77
CA LEU A 73 7.14 -7.26 8.71
C LEU A 73 7.50 -6.71 10.10
N TYR A 74 6.65 -6.96 11.09
CA TYR A 74 6.74 -6.24 12.36
C TYR A 74 7.14 -7.11 13.55
N GLY A 75 7.45 -8.39 13.32
CA GLY A 75 7.99 -9.29 14.35
C GLY A 75 7.06 -9.49 15.54
N LEU A 76 5.78 -9.16 15.40
CA LEU A 76 4.78 -9.30 16.46
C LEU A 76 4.40 -10.78 16.57
N GLY A 77 5.26 -11.57 17.23
CA GLY A 77 5.04 -13.00 17.48
C GLY A 77 3.67 -13.28 18.13
N GLU A 78 3.23 -12.34 18.97
CA GLU A 78 1.95 -12.31 19.70
C GLU A 78 1.05 -11.13 19.27
N ALA A 79 1.10 -10.69 18.01
CA ALA A 79 0.13 -9.71 17.53
C ALA A 79 -1.31 -10.21 17.80
N PRO A 80 -2.20 -9.37 18.36
CA PRO A 80 -3.61 -9.68 18.48
C PRO A 80 -4.19 -10.13 17.13
N ALA A 81 -5.13 -11.07 17.16
CA ALA A 81 -5.85 -11.47 15.96
C ALA A 81 -6.41 -10.21 15.26
N TRP A 82 -6.32 -10.12 13.93
CA TRP A 82 -6.76 -8.94 13.18
C TRP A 82 -8.20 -8.52 13.54
N SER A 83 -9.09 -9.47 13.85
CA SER A 83 -10.46 -9.21 14.31
C SER A 83 -10.47 -8.28 15.52
N SER A 84 -9.62 -8.54 16.50
CA SER A 84 -9.50 -7.74 17.74
C SER A 84 -9.10 -6.27 17.50
N LEU A 85 -8.39 -5.97 16.42
CA LEU A 85 -8.08 -4.58 16.04
C LEU A 85 -9.32 -3.81 15.56
N PHE A 86 -10.31 -4.53 15.04
CA PHE A 86 -11.54 -4.01 14.45
C PHE A 86 -12.82 -4.31 15.23
N ASP A 87 -12.74 -5.03 16.35
CA ASP A 87 -13.89 -5.50 17.13
C ASP A 87 -14.77 -4.36 17.68
N ALA A 88 -14.21 -3.16 17.89
CA ALA A 88 -15.01 -2.02 18.32
C ALA A 88 -15.82 -1.41 17.14
N PRO A 89 -17.10 -1.07 17.37
CA PRO A 89 -17.98 -0.57 16.32
C PRO A 89 -17.38 0.67 15.64
N GLY A 90 -17.39 0.67 14.31
CA GLY A 90 -16.94 1.78 13.49
C GLY A 90 -15.42 1.88 13.26
N ARG A 91 -14.59 0.98 13.80
CA ARG A 91 -13.14 1.04 13.58
C ARG A 91 -12.73 0.72 12.14
N LEU A 92 -13.30 -0.34 11.57
CA LEU A 92 -13.05 -0.69 10.18
C LEU A 92 -13.59 0.37 9.22
N SER A 93 -14.82 0.85 9.45
CA SER A 93 -15.42 1.90 8.62
C SER A 93 -14.65 3.22 8.72
N SER A 94 -14.15 3.58 9.90
CA SER A 94 -13.27 4.76 10.06
C SER A 94 -12.00 4.63 9.23
N LEU A 95 -11.34 3.46 9.24
CA LEU A 95 -10.13 3.24 8.45
C LEU A 95 -10.43 3.32 6.94
N VAL A 96 -11.49 2.66 6.49
CA VAL A 96 -11.92 2.72 5.09
C VAL A 96 -12.28 4.16 4.69
N ASN A 97 -12.99 4.90 5.54
CA ASN A 97 -13.34 6.30 5.28
C ASN A 97 -12.08 7.17 5.16
N TRP A 98 -11.09 6.98 6.02
CA TRP A 98 -9.81 7.69 5.91
C TRP A 98 -9.08 7.34 4.61
N LEU A 99 -9.11 6.08 4.17
CA LEU A 99 -8.54 5.68 2.88
C LEU A 99 -9.22 6.36 1.72
N VAL A 100 -10.55 6.42 1.74
CA VAL A 100 -11.35 7.10 0.72
C VAL A 100 -11.04 8.60 0.73
N VAL A 101 -11.06 9.25 1.89
CA VAL A 101 -10.76 10.68 2.02
C VAL A 101 -9.35 10.99 1.52
N LEU A 102 -8.34 10.22 1.91
CA LEU A 102 -6.95 10.42 1.44
C LEU A 102 -6.84 10.24 -0.07
N SER A 103 -7.54 9.25 -0.62
CA SER A 103 -7.60 9.02 -2.06
C SER A 103 -8.22 10.21 -2.80
N VAL A 104 -9.33 10.75 -2.29
CA VAL A 104 -9.97 11.96 -2.83
C VAL A 104 -9.05 13.16 -2.75
N LEU A 105 -8.46 13.42 -1.58
CA LEU A 105 -7.54 14.54 -1.38
C LEU A 105 -6.34 14.45 -2.33
N ALA A 106 -5.79 13.25 -2.52
CA ALA A 106 -4.71 13.03 -3.49
C ALA A 106 -5.16 13.33 -4.93
N ALA A 107 -6.35 12.87 -5.32
CA ALA A 107 -6.91 13.14 -6.65
C ALA A 107 -7.21 14.64 -6.87
N MET A 108 -7.60 15.37 -5.83
CA MET A 108 -7.89 16.81 -5.90
C MET A 108 -6.64 17.68 -6.05
N VAL A 109 -5.44 17.16 -5.79
CA VAL A 109 -4.19 17.90 -5.98
C VAL A 109 -3.63 17.58 -7.38
N PRO A 110 -3.77 18.45 -8.38
CA PRO A 110 -3.44 18.13 -9.78
C PRO A 110 -1.98 17.71 -10.01
N ALA A 111 -1.05 18.18 -9.18
CA ALA A 111 0.36 17.77 -9.23
C ALA A 111 0.63 16.37 -8.64
N ILE A 112 -0.23 15.89 -7.73
CA ILE A 112 -0.05 14.64 -6.97
C ILE A 112 -0.98 13.54 -7.48
N GLY A 113 -2.23 13.87 -7.85
CA GLY A 113 -3.25 12.90 -8.28
C GLY A 113 -2.83 12.05 -9.48
N ARG A 114 -1.93 12.54 -10.32
CA ARG A 114 -1.37 11.79 -11.46
C ARG A 114 -0.15 10.93 -11.11
N ARG A 115 0.43 11.07 -9.92
CA ARG A 115 1.62 10.35 -9.49
C ARG A 115 1.28 9.34 -8.39
N LEU A 116 0.55 8.29 -8.78
CA LEU A 116 0.19 7.16 -7.91
C LEU A 116 1.38 6.60 -7.13
N GLU A 117 2.57 6.67 -7.72
CA GLU A 117 3.83 6.26 -7.12
C GLU A 117 4.18 6.94 -5.79
N TRP A 118 3.68 8.16 -5.55
CA TRP A 118 3.86 8.88 -4.27
C TRP A 118 2.66 8.70 -3.36
N VAL A 119 1.46 8.58 -3.94
CA VAL A 119 0.21 8.40 -3.19
C VAL A 119 0.23 7.08 -2.43
N ILE A 120 0.63 5.99 -3.07
CA ILE A 120 0.69 4.65 -2.48
C ILE A 120 1.60 4.60 -1.22
N PRO A 121 2.86 5.08 -1.25
CA PRO A 121 3.70 5.10 -0.05
C PRO A 121 3.10 5.90 1.10
N VAL A 122 2.56 7.10 0.81
CA VAL A 122 1.94 7.95 1.83
C VAL A 122 0.72 7.26 2.43
N GLN A 123 -0.14 6.65 1.59
CA GLN A 123 -1.26 5.84 2.05
C GLN A 123 -0.77 4.69 2.93
N GLY A 124 0.24 3.93 2.48
CA GLY A 124 0.81 2.83 3.24
C GLY A 124 1.34 3.24 4.62
N ILE A 125 2.09 4.34 4.69
CA ILE A 125 2.60 4.90 5.96
C ILE A 125 1.44 5.29 6.87
N LEU A 126 0.45 6.03 6.36
CA LEU A 126 -0.71 6.44 7.17
C LEU A 126 -1.51 5.25 7.67
N MET A 127 -1.70 4.23 6.84
CA MET A 127 -2.40 3.00 7.22
C MET A 127 -1.65 2.25 8.32
N LEU A 128 -0.33 2.13 8.20
CA LEU A 128 0.49 1.55 9.25
C LEU A 128 0.42 2.37 10.54
N ALA A 129 0.51 3.69 10.43
CA ALA A 129 0.40 4.60 11.57
C ALA A 129 -0.92 4.38 12.33
N MET A 130 -2.03 4.28 11.59
CA MET A 130 -3.36 4.03 12.15
C MET A 130 -3.48 2.62 12.75
N LEU A 131 -3.01 1.58 12.04
CA LEU A 131 -3.03 0.20 12.54
C LEU A 131 -2.24 0.06 13.84
N PHE A 132 -1.02 0.58 13.88
CA PHE A 132 -0.18 0.56 15.07
C PHE A 132 -0.73 1.44 16.19
N HIS A 133 -1.35 2.57 15.88
CA HIS A 133 -2.04 3.38 16.89
C HIS A 133 -3.17 2.61 17.57
N ARG A 134 -3.96 1.86 16.79
CA ARG A 134 -5.01 0.99 17.34
C ARG A 134 -4.42 -0.17 18.13
N LEU A 135 -3.31 -0.73 17.68
CA LEU A 135 -2.58 -1.77 18.39
C LEU A 135 -2.05 -1.27 19.74
N ALA A 136 -1.46 -0.07 19.77
CA ALA A 136 -1.00 0.60 20.98
C ALA A 136 -2.14 0.80 21.98
N GLN A 137 -3.29 1.28 21.50
CA GLN A 137 -4.50 1.44 22.31
C GLN A 137 -4.99 0.11 22.89
N ALA A 138 -4.98 -0.98 22.09
CA ALA A 138 -5.39 -2.30 22.53
C ALA A 138 -4.45 -2.89 23.60
N GLN A 139 -3.15 -2.53 23.56
CA GLN A 139 -2.14 -2.93 24.53
C GLN A 139 -2.05 -1.99 25.74
N GLY A 140 -2.82 -0.90 25.77
CA GLY A 140 -2.79 0.08 26.86
C GLY A 140 -1.54 0.98 26.89
N VAL A 141 -0.79 1.06 25.79
CA VAL A 141 0.43 1.88 25.70
C VAL A 141 0.04 3.36 25.55
N THR A 142 0.33 4.17 26.58
CA THR A 142 -0.06 5.59 26.63
C THR A 142 0.98 6.53 26.00
N ALA A 143 2.25 6.12 25.92
CA ALA A 143 3.35 6.92 25.42
C ALA A 143 3.70 6.64 23.93
N TYR A 144 2.71 6.28 23.12
CA TYR A 144 2.91 5.93 21.72
C TYR A 144 2.96 7.17 20.80
N ARG A 145 3.98 7.28 19.95
CA ARG A 145 4.12 8.38 18.98
C ARG A 145 4.05 7.84 17.54
N LEU A 146 3.30 8.52 16.67
CA LEU A 146 3.23 8.17 15.24
C LEU A 146 4.51 8.52 14.48
N TRP A 147 5.37 9.35 15.09
CA TRP A 147 6.63 9.76 14.51
C TRP A 147 7.70 8.69 14.75
N PRO A 148 8.37 8.17 13.71
CA PRO A 148 9.32 7.08 13.85
C PRO A 148 10.69 7.56 14.37
N GLY A 149 10.97 8.86 14.31
CA GLY A 149 12.29 9.45 14.55
C GLY A 149 12.84 10.14 13.29
N TRP A 150 13.81 11.05 13.45
CA TRP A 150 14.40 11.76 12.31
C TRP A 150 15.27 10.86 11.44
N ALA A 151 16.01 9.93 12.06
CA ALA A 151 16.88 9.01 11.34
C ALA A 151 16.07 8.06 10.44
N GLU A 152 15.01 7.47 11.02
CA GLU A 152 14.09 6.57 10.32
C GLU A 152 13.28 7.33 9.26
N ALA A 153 12.85 8.56 9.54
CA ALA A 153 12.17 9.38 8.54
C ALA A 153 13.06 9.66 7.32
N LEU A 154 14.35 9.97 7.52
CA LEU A 154 15.29 10.17 6.42
C LEU A 154 15.48 8.88 5.60
N GLU A 155 15.61 7.74 6.28
CA GLU A 155 15.73 6.43 5.62
C GLU A 155 14.48 6.10 4.78
N ILE A 156 13.28 6.34 5.32
CA ILE A 156 12.01 6.17 4.60
C ILE A 156 11.98 7.04 3.35
N VAL A 157 12.39 8.30 3.45
CA VAL A 157 12.42 9.22 2.29
C VAL A 157 13.38 8.71 1.21
N VAL A 158 14.60 8.30 1.60
CA VAL A 158 15.60 7.77 0.66
C VAL A 158 15.11 6.49 -0.01
N LEU A 159 14.59 5.54 0.77
CA LEU A 159 14.07 4.27 0.27
C LEU A 159 12.83 4.47 -0.61
N THR A 160 11.96 5.41 -0.25
CA THR A 160 10.77 5.75 -1.06
C THR A 160 11.20 6.29 -2.41
N PHE A 161 12.14 7.23 -2.43
CA PHE A 161 12.66 7.81 -3.67
C PHE A 161 13.32 6.75 -4.55
N LEU A 162 14.20 5.93 -3.96
CA LEU A 162 14.89 4.86 -4.66
C LEU A 162 13.89 3.83 -5.21
N GLY A 163 12.89 3.46 -4.41
CA GLY A 163 11.86 2.51 -4.80
C GLY A 163 11.01 3.02 -5.96
N VAL A 164 10.60 4.28 -5.94
CA VAL A 164 9.91 4.93 -7.07
C VAL A 164 10.79 4.93 -8.32
N TRP A 165 12.07 5.30 -8.17
CA TRP A 165 13.01 5.34 -9.28
C TRP A 165 13.21 3.95 -9.92
N LEU A 166 13.41 2.92 -9.10
CA LEU A 166 13.53 1.52 -9.54
C LEU A 166 12.25 1.02 -10.20
N ALA A 167 11.09 1.25 -9.57
CA ALA A 167 9.80 0.84 -10.09
C ALA A 167 9.57 1.41 -11.49
N ARG A 168 9.84 2.71 -11.71
CA ARG A 168 9.72 3.32 -13.05
C ARG A 168 10.63 2.67 -14.09
N ARG A 169 11.90 2.46 -13.74
CA ARG A 169 12.88 1.86 -14.67
C ARG A 169 12.50 0.44 -15.04
N LEU A 170 12.05 -0.34 -14.07
CA LEU A 170 11.69 -1.74 -14.27
C LEU A 170 10.32 -1.92 -14.89
N THR A 171 9.39 -0.99 -14.68
CA THR A 171 8.08 -0.99 -15.36
C THR A 171 8.25 -0.90 -16.87
N GLY A 172 9.17 -0.05 -17.36
CA GLY A 172 9.46 0.04 -18.80
C GLY A 172 10.02 -1.27 -19.37
N LEU A 173 10.89 -1.97 -18.62
CA LEU A 173 11.41 -3.27 -19.03
C LEU A 173 10.33 -4.35 -18.98
N ALA A 174 9.50 -4.35 -17.94
CA ALA A 174 8.41 -5.30 -17.78
C ALA A 174 7.37 -5.14 -18.89
N ASP A 175 7.05 -3.90 -19.29
CA ASP A 175 6.13 -3.63 -20.39
C ASP A 175 6.62 -4.20 -21.72
N LEU A 176 7.90 -4.00 -22.06
CA LEU A 176 8.52 -4.59 -23.25
C LEU A 176 8.43 -6.12 -23.25
N VAL A 177 8.77 -6.76 -22.12
CA VAL A 177 8.73 -8.23 -22.01
C VAL A 177 7.29 -8.76 -22.08
N LEU A 178 6.33 -8.09 -21.43
CA LEU A 178 4.92 -8.47 -21.46
C LEU A 178 4.32 -8.28 -22.86
N HIS A 179 4.71 -7.22 -23.56
CA HIS A 179 4.29 -6.98 -24.93
C HIS A 179 4.87 -8.04 -25.88
N ASP A 180 6.19 -8.26 -25.85
CA ASP A 180 6.89 -9.14 -26.79
C ASP A 180 6.53 -10.61 -26.60
N ARG A 181 6.42 -11.08 -25.35
CA ARG A 181 6.17 -12.51 -25.06
C ARG A 181 4.70 -12.87 -24.91
N TRP A 182 3.89 -11.97 -24.37
CA TRP A 182 2.50 -12.29 -23.97
C TRP A 182 1.47 -11.48 -24.73
N ARG A 183 1.88 -10.54 -25.60
CA ARG A 183 1.01 -9.65 -26.38
C ARG A 183 -0.01 -8.91 -25.50
N ILE A 184 0.34 -8.66 -24.24
CA ILE A 184 -0.50 -7.91 -23.33
C ILE A 184 -0.32 -6.43 -23.69
N ALA A 185 -1.33 -5.83 -24.30
CA ALA A 185 -1.40 -4.38 -24.45
C ALA A 185 -1.48 -3.73 -23.06
N ASP A 186 -0.75 -2.62 -22.86
CA ASP A 186 -0.65 -1.86 -21.60
C ASP A 186 -0.03 -2.61 -20.40
N GLY A 187 0.99 -3.45 -20.62
CA GLY A 187 1.71 -4.14 -19.54
C GLY A 187 2.25 -3.20 -18.45
N ALA A 188 2.60 -1.96 -18.81
CA ALA A 188 3.03 -0.90 -17.91
C ALA A 188 1.94 -0.50 -16.89
N ARG A 189 0.66 -0.48 -17.29
CA ARG A 189 -0.45 -0.14 -16.38
C ARG A 189 -0.67 -1.20 -15.30
N LEU A 190 -0.33 -2.45 -15.60
CA LEU A 190 -0.45 -3.58 -14.68
C LEU A 190 0.78 -3.72 -13.78
N SER A 191 1.97 -3.71 -14.39
CA SER A 191 3.23 -3.92 -13.69
C SER A 191 3.64 -2.71 -12.84
N GLY A 192 3.28 -1.49 -13.24
CA GLY A 192 3.65 -0.26 -12.54
C GLY A 192 3.23 -0.23 -11.06
N PRO A 193 1.93 -0.36 -10.74
CA PRO A 193 1.46 -0.39 -9.35
C PRO A 193 2.06 -1.53 -8.52
N LEU A 194 2.17 -2.74 -9.11
CA LEU A 194 2.74 -3.91 -8.45
C LEU A 194 4.21 -3.69 -8.10
N LEU A 195 5.02 -3.28 -9.07
CA LEU A 195 6.44 -2.99 -8.87
C LEU A 195 6.61 -1.84 -7.87
N THR A 196 5.77 -0.80 -7.96
CA THR A 196 5.78 0.29 -6.99
C THR A 196 5.60 -0.25 -5.57
N VAL A 197 4.55 -1.02 -5.29
CA VAL A 197 4.34 -1.57 -3.94
C VAL A 197 5.50 -2.45 -3.49
N LEU A 198 6.00 -3.32 -4.37
CA LEU A 198 7.14 -4.18 -4.07
C LEU A 198 8.39 -3.40 -3.70
N PHE A 199 8.71 -2.33 -4.43
CA PHE A 199 9.86 -1.49 -4.15
C PHE A 199 9.66 -0.51 -2.99
N GLN A 200 8.41 -0.28 -2.58
CA GLN A 200 8.08 0.50 -1.39
C GLN A 200 8.06 -0.32 -0.11
N LEU A 201 8.04 -1.67 -0.19
CA LEU A 201 8.08 -2.55 0.97
C LEU A 201 9.21 -2.23 1.96
N PRO A 202 10.46 -1.96 1.54
CA PRO A 202 11.52 -1.66 2.49
C PRO A 202 11.24 -0.39 3.31
N ALA A 203 10.70 0.66 2.69
CA ALA A 203 10.34 1.90 3.39
C ALA A 203 9.22 1.67 4.41
N LEU A 204 8.21 0.89 4.02
CA LEU A 204 7.11 0.50 4.91
C LEU A 204 7.59 -0.39 6.06
N ALA A 205 8.54 -1.30 5.79
CA ALA A 205 9.17 -2.15 6.79
C ALA A 205 9.97 -1.33 7.81
N VAL A 206 10.77 -0.36 7.36
CA VAL A 206 11.50 0.57 8.26
C VAL A 206 10.51 1.33 9.14
N TYR A 207 9.44 1.88 8.54
CA TYR A 207 8.44 2.63 9.29
C TYR A 207 7.78 1.77 10.38
N GLY A 208 7.23 0.62 10.02
CA GLY A 208 6.54 -0.18 11.02
C GLY A 208 7.49 -0.86 12.01
N HIS A 209 8.75 -1.18 11.64
CA HIS A 209 9.74 -1.63 12.63
C HIS A 209 10.06 -0.53 13.66
N ALA A 210 10.17 0.73 13.21
CA ALA A 210 10.33 1.87 14.10
C ALA A 210 9.15 2.01 15.07
N LEU A 211 7.91 1.78 14.59
CA LEU A 211 6.71 1.78 15.44
C LEU A 211 6.65 0.58 16.39
N THR A 212 7.06 -0.63 15.95
CA THR A 212 7.12 -1.81 16.83
C THR A 212 8.06 -1.57 18.01
N ARG A 213 9.24 -0.98 17.78
CA ARG A 213 10.17 -0.67 18.87
C ARG A 213 9.54 0.23 19.95
N GLN A 214 8.63 1.12 19.56
CA GLN A 214 7.90 1.98 20.50
C GLN A 214 6.81 1.23 21.28
N LEU A 215 6.29 0.12 20.74
CA LEU A 215 5.34 -0.74 21.44
C LEU A 215 6.02 -1.67 22.44
N SER A 216 7.25 -2.09 22.16
CA SER A 216 8.05 -2.97 23.02
C SER A 216 8.84 -2.23 24.10
N ALA A 217 8.89 -0.90 24.06
CA ALA A 217 9.63 -0.05 25.01
C ALA A 217 8.73 0.40 26.15
#